data_AF-A0A947CBR9-F1
#
_entry.id   AF-A0A947CBR9-F1
#
_cell.length_a   1.000
_cell.length_b   1.000
_cell.length_c   1.000
_cell.angle_alpha   90.00
_cell.angle_beta   90.00
_cell.angle_gamma   90.00
#
_symmetry.space_group_name_H-M   'P 1'
#
loop_
_entity.id
_entity.type
_entity.pdbx_description
1 polymer ?
#
loop_
_entity_poly.entity_id
_entity_poly.type
_entity_poly.pdbx_seq_one_letter_code
_entity_poly.pdbx_strand_id
1 'polypeptide(L)'
;MSYVELTHPHSTPSAVLVEVPHSGLQVPPEVESEIQSTPLAVLRDSDIYVDQLFQRAPKSGATLLVSRVSRYVVDLNRGPDEVDSAAVPRHPRGRHIPARGVVWRARTDGTPLLRAPLSIEQFSRRLELFY
;
A
#
# COMPACT_ATOMS: atom_id res chain seq x y z
N MET A 1 -13.24 -7.69 -5.20
CA MET A 1 -12.07 -8.58 -5.38
C MET A 1 -11.17 -8.38 -4.17
N SER A 2 -10.53 -9.44 -3.66
CA SER A 2 -9.53 -9.27 -2.59
C SER A 2 -8.22 -8.77 -3.21
N TYR A 3 -7.64 -7.71 -2.66
CA TYR A 3 -6.31 -7.22 -3.04
C TYR A 3 -5.19 -7.86 -2.22
N VAL A 4 -5.54 -8.80 -1.35
CA VAL A 4 -4.61 -9.50 -0.47
C VAL A 4 -4.71 -10.99 -0.74
N GLU A 5 -3.56 -11.62 -0.87
CA GLU A 5 -3.41 -13.06 -0.98
C GLU A 5 -2.84 -13.63 0.32
N LEU A 6 -3.56 -14.57 0.93
CA LEU A 6 -3.12 -15.32 2.10
C LEU A 6 -2.78 -16.74 1.67
N THR A 7 -1.52 -17.13 1.81
CA THR A 7 -1.07 -18.51 1.59
C THR A 7 -0.81 -19.17 2.94
N HIS A 8 -1.60 -20.20 3.25
CA HIS A 8 -1.44 -20.99 4.47
C HIS A 8 -0.17 -21.88 4.41
N PRO A 9 0.38 -22.30 5.56
CA PRO A 9 1.50 -23.23 5.61
C PRO A 9 1.23 -24.52 4.83
N HIS A 10 2.25 -25.02 4.13
CA HIS A 10 2.22 -26.29 3.40
C HIS A 10 2.88 -27.44 4.20
N SER A 11 3.37 -27.15 5.40
CA SER A 11 3.96 -28.08 6.35
C SER A 11 3.44 -27.77 7.76
N THR A 12 3.98 -28.42 8.80
CA THR A 12 3.60 -28.16 10.20
C THR A 12 3.62 -26.66 10.49
N PRO A 13 2.48 -26.05 10.87
CA PRO A 13 2.41 -24.61 11.11
C PRO A 13 3.36 -24.18 12.21
N SER A 14 4.07 -23.08 11.95
CA SER A 14 4.83 -22.31 12.91
C SER A 14 4.05 -21.08 13.34
N ALA A 15 4.49 -20.42 14.41
CA ALA A 15 3.93 -19.13 14.84
C ALA A 15 4.47 -17.93 14.04
N VAL A 16 4.87 -18.13 12.78
CA VAL A 16 5.47 -17.10 11.91
C VAL A 16 4.47 -16.66 10.85
N LEU A 17 4.28 -15.34 10.76
CA LEU A 17 3.60 -14.65 9.66
C LEU A 17 4.65 -13.83 8.90
N VAL A 18 4.69 -14.00 7.59
CA VAL A 18 5.49 -13.16 6.68
C VAL A 18 4.54 -12.26 5.92
N GLU A 19 4.71 -10.95 6.06
CA GLU A 19 3.93 -9.95 5.34
C GLU A 19 4.76 -9.30 4.23
N VAL A 20 4.18 -9.20 3.05
CA VAL A 20 4.76 -8.52 1.88
C VAL A 20 3.75 -7.47 1.41
N PRO A 21 3.75 -6.28 2.03
CA PRO A 21 2.72 -5.26 1.80
C PRO A 21 2.96 -4.45 0.51
N HIS A 22 4.16 -4.54 -0.09
CA HIS A 22 4.62 -3.54 -1.05
C HIS A 22 5.17 -4.10 -2.37
N SER A 23 5.06 -5.41 -2.62
CA SER A 23 5.38 -6.01 -3.92
C SER A 23 4.26 -5.81 -4.95
N GLY A 24 3.05 -5.45 -4.49
CA GLY A 24 1.91 -5.15 -5.33
C GLY A 24 2.15 -3.99 -6.29
N LEU A 25 1.59 -4.11 -7.50
CA LEU A 25 1.73 -3.13 -8.59
C LEU A 25 0.39 -2.59 -9.07
N GLN A 26 -0.72 -3.12 -8.56
CA GLN A 26 -2.04 -2.72 -9.04
C GLN A 26 -2.40 -1.32 -8.53
N VAL A 27 -2.89 -0.50 -9.45
CA VAL A 27 -3.59 0.75 -9.17
C VAL A 27 -5.01 0.56 -9.66
N PRO A 28 -5.98 0.27 -8.76
CA PRO A 28 -7.35 -0.01 -9.17
C PRO A 28 -8.10 1.24 -9.69
N PRO A 29 -9.09 1.07 -10.59
CA PRO A 29 -9.85 2.18 -11.18
C PRO A 29 -10.52 3.10 -10.16
N GLU A 30 -10.83 2.59 -8.97
CA GLU A 30 -11.46 3.35 -7.88
C GLU A 30 -10.62 4.54 -7.41
N VAL A 31 -9.29 4.52 -7.62
CA VAL A 31 -8.36 5.60 -7.23
C VAL A 31 -7.45 6.07 -8.36
N GLU A 32 -7.48 5.43 -9.53
CA GLU A 32 -6.61 5.75 -10.67
C GLU A 32 -6.75 7.22 -11.09
N SER A 33 -7.97 7.75 -11.07
CA SER A 33 -8.23 9.16 -11.42
C SER A 33 -7.69 10.16 -10.39
N GLU A 34 -7.32 9.72 -9.19
CA GLU A 34 -6.81 10.56 -8.10
C GLU A 34 -5.27 10.63 -8.10
N ILE A 35 -4.62 9.64 -8.71
CA ILE A 35 -3.17 9.50 -8.70
C ILE A 35 -2.56 9.69 -10.09
N GLN A 36 -1.32 10.17 -10.09
CA GLN A 36 -0.43 10.24 -11.24
C GLN A 36 0.52 9.05 -11.15
N SER A 37 0.09 7.89 -11.63
CA SER A 37 0.94 6.69 -11.69
C SER A 37 1.21 6.32 -13.14
N THR A 38 2.49 6.09 -13.46
CA THR A 38 2.88 5.37 -14.68
C THR A 38 3.39 3.98 -14.27
N PRO A 39 3.37 2.97 -15.16
CA PRO A 39 3.91 1.65 -14.84
C PRO A 39 5.35 1.69 -14.31
N LEU A 40 6.20 2.53 -14.91
CA LEU A 40 7.59 2.72 -14.45
C LEU A 40 7.66 3.37 -13.06
N ALA A 41 6.81 4.36 -12.77
CA ALA A 41 6.79 5.01 -11.47
C ALA A 41 6.33 4.05 -10.36
N VAL A 42 5.38 3.17 -10.64
CA VAL A 42 4.92 2.14 -9.70
C VAL A 42 6.05 1.14 -9.43
N LEU A 43 6.69 0.62 -10.49
CA LEU A 43 7.81 -0.33 -10.34
C LEU A 43 8.97 0.24 -9.52
N ARG A 44 9.33 1.50 -9.74
CA ARG A 44 10.45 2.16 -9.03
C ARG A 44 10.23 2.24 -7.53
N ASP A 45 8.99 2.49 -7.11
CA ASP A 45 8.65 2.73 -5.70
C ASP A 45 8.03 1.48 -5.03
N SER A 46 8.04 0.32 -5.69
CA SER A 46 7.59 -0.96 -5.13
C SER A 46 8.77 -1.83 -4.70
N ASP A 47 8.53 -2.69 -3.73
CA ASP A 47 9.50 -3.70 -3.29
C ASP A 47 9.40 -4.92 -4.20
N ILE A 48 9.78 -4.72 -5.46
CA ILE A 48 9.62 -5.72 -6.52
C ILE A 48 10.33 -7.03 -6.14
N TYR A 49 9.66 -8.15 -6.38
CA TYR A 49 10.13 -9.51 -6.13
C TYR A 49 10.30 -9.93 -4.66
N VAL A 50 9.95 -9.11 -3.66
CA VAL A 50 9.99 -9.55 -2.25
C VAL A 50 9.00 -10.70 -2.00
N ASP A 51 7.87 -10.72 -2.70
CA ASP A 51 6.94 -11.85 -2.69
C ASP A 51 7.61 -13.14 -3.20
N GLN A 52 8.41 -13.04 -4.25
CA GLN A 52 9.16 -14.17 -4.80
C GLN A 52 10.30 -14.62 -3.88
N LEU A 53 10.93 -13.69 -3.17
CA LEU A 53 11.94 -13.98 -2.16
C LEU A 53 11.34 -14.85 -1.04
N PHE A 54 10.12 -14.54 -0.61
CA PHE A 54 9.42 -15.24 0.46
C PHE A 54 8.47 -16.36 0.01
N GLN A 55 8.40 -16.68 -1.29
CA GLN A 55 7.48 -17.71 -1.82
C GLN A 55 7.66 -19.12 -1.20
N ARG A 56 8.81 -19.39 -0.57
CA ARG A 56 9.09 -20.66 0.12
C ARG A 56 8.67 -20.68 1.59
N ALA A 57 8.27 -19.53 2.17
CA ALA A 57 7.86 -19.43 3.57
C ALA A 57 6.74 -20.42 3.95
N PRO A 58 5.69 -20.64 3.11
CA PRO A 58 4.70 -21.69 3.35
C PRO A 58 5.28 -23.09 3.49
N LYS A 59 6.32 -23.43 2.73
CA LYS A 59 6.98 -24.75 2.83
C LYS A 59 7.75 -24.92 4.14
N SER A 60 8.16 -23.82 4.77
CA SER A 60 8.84 -23.78 6.06
C SER A 60 7.88 -23.65 7.25
N GLY A 61 6.57 -23.75 7.03
CA GLY A 61 5.56 -23.70 8.09
C GLY A 61 5.04 -22.30 8.41
N ALA A 62 5.46 -21.25 7.70
CA ALA A 62 4.99 -19.88 7.93
C ALA A 62 3.77 -19.55 7.06
N THR A 63 2.89 -18.68 7.56
CA THR A 63 1.83 -18.09 6.73
C THR A 63 2.43 -16.93 5.92
N LEU A 64 2.06 -16.79 4.65
CA LEU A 64 2.49 -15.69 3.79
C LEU A 64 1.29 -14.81 3.41
N LEU A 65 1.38 -13.51 3.69
CA LEU A 65 0.40 -12.49 3.36
C LEU A 65 1.00 -11.53 2.34
N VAL A 66 0.40 -11.38 1.17
CA VAL A 66 0.94 -10.52 0.10
C VAL A 66 -0.14 -9.57 -0.41
N SER A 67 0.17 -8.27 -0.42
CA SER A 67 -0.68 -7.26 -1.07
C SER A 67 -0.43 -7.21 -2.57
N ARG A 68 -1.50 -7.06 -3.34
CA ARG A 68 -1.47 -6.90 -4.81
C ARG A 68 -1.57 -5.44 -5.24
N VAL A 69 -2.05 -4.56 -4.37
CA VAL A 69 -2.09 -3.11 -4.63
C VAL A 69 -0.74 -2.47 -4.38
N SER A 70 -0.41 -1.46 -5.19
CA SER A 70 0.76 -0.64 -4.97
C SER A 70 0.59 0.22 -3.72
N ARG A 71 1.71 0.50 -3.02
CA ARG A 71 1.75 1.47 -1.92
C ARG A 71 1.31 2.89 -2.30
N TYR A 72 1.22 3.19 -3.61
CA TYR A 72 0.62 4.43 -4.10
C TYR A 72 -0.89 4.53 -3.85
N VAL A 73 -1.58 3.38 -3.75
CA VAL A 73 -3.00 3.33 -3.39
C VAL A 73 -3.13 3.63 -1.90
N VAL A 74 -2.49 2.79 -1.09
CA VAL A 74 -2.40 2.91 0.37
C VAL A 74 -1.12 2.22 0.84
N ASP A 75 -0.42 2.83 1.79
CA ASP A 75 0.77 2.24 2.39
C ASP A 75 0.39 1.39 3.61
N LEU A 76 0.32 0.07 3.41
CA LEU A 76 -0.05 -0.89 4.46
C LEU A 76 0.99 -1.04 5.59
N ASN A 77 2.17 -0.42 5.47
CA ASN A 77 3.17 -0.32 6.54
C ASN A 77 3.10 1.03 7.29
N ARG A 78 1.96 1.71 7.19
CA ARG A 78 1.66 2.94 7.93
C ARG A 78 0.35 2.76 8.68
N GLY A 79 0.27 3.33 9.88
CA GLY A 79 -0.98 3.41 10.63
C GLY A 79 -2.03 4.24 9.87
N PRO A 80 -3.33 3.95 10.02
CA PRO A 80 -4.39 4.64 9.28
C PRO A 80 -4.54 6.11 9.69
N ASP A 81 -3.94 6.51 10.79
CA ASP A 81 -3.88 7.87 11.31
C ASP A 81 -2.58 8.63 10.93
N GLU A 82 -1.63 7.98 10.24
CA GLU A 82 -0.44 8.62 9.65
C GLU A 82 -0.81 9.42 8.39
N VAL A 83 -1.68 10.41 8.56
CA VAL A 83 -2.25 11.22 7.48
C VAL A 83 -1.47 12.53 7.33
N ASP A 84 -0.93 12.75 6.13
CA ASP A 84 -0.33 14.04 5.78
C ASP A 84 -1.42 15.09 5.55
N SER A 85 -1.38 16.18 6.32
CA SER A 85 -2.26 17.34 6.17
C SER A 85 -2.17 18.00 4.79
N ALA A 86 -1.07 17.85 4.06
CA ALA A 86 -0.99 18.29 2.67
C ALA A 86 -1.66 17.31 1.69
N ALA A 87 -1.78 16.03 2.04
CA ALA A 87 -2.49 15.03 1.26
C ALA A 87 -4.00 15.09 1.49
N VAL A 88 -4.44 15.31 2.75
CA VAL A 88 -5.85 15.37 3.14
C VAL A 88 -6.10 16.57 4.08
N PRO A 89 -6.24 17.79 3.56
CA PRO A 89 -6.22 19.04 4.36
C PRO A 89 -7.28 19.16 5.43
N ARG A 90 -8.43 18.51 5.25
CA ARG A 90 -9.54 18.56 6.20
C ARG A 90 -9.56 17.38 7.16
N HIS A 91 -8.61 16.45 7.09
CA HIS A 91 -8.60 15.29 7.98
C HIS A 91 -8.36 15.71 9.43
N PRO A 92 -9.20 15.31 10.40
CA PRO A 92 -9.12 15.80 11.79
C PRO A 92 -7.84 15.39 12.50
N ARG A 93 -7.21 14.29 12.08
CA ARG A 93 -5.92 13.81 12.58
C ARG A 93 -4.74 14.14 11.65
N GLY A 94 -4.96 14.94 10.61
CA GLY A 94 -3.91 15.31 9.66
C GLY A 94 -2.76 16.02 10.37
N ARG A 95 -1.53 15.59 10.09
CA ARG A 95 -0.30 16.20 10.63
C ARG A 95 0.63 16.57 9.49
N HIS A 96 1.52 17.52 9.73
CA HIS A 96 2.58 17.81 8.77
C HIS A 96 3.68 16.74 8.93
N ILE A 97 3.59 15.67 8.13
CA ILE A 97 4.54 14.56 8.10
C ILE A 97 5.27 14.51 6.75
N PRO A 98 6.31 13.67 6.56
CA PRO A 98 6.86 13.43 5.24
C PRO A 98 5.76 13.03 4.25
N ALA A 99 5.97 13.34 2.96
CA ALA A 99 4.97 13.19 1.89
C ALA A 99 4.46 11.75 1.61
N ARG A 100 4.84 10.78 2.46
CA ARG A 100 4.66 9.33 2.34
C ARG A 100 4.11 8.75 3.67
N GLY A 101 2.94 9.24 4.06
CA GLY A 101 2.11 8.66 5.13
C GLY A 101 1.28 7.48 4.60
N VAL A 102 0.15 7.17 5.23
CA VAL A 102 -0.76 6.10 4.78
C VAL A 102 -1.27 6.31 3.35
N VAL A 103 -1.41 7.58 2.94
CA VAL A 103 -1.61 7.97 1.54
C VAL A 103 -0.48 8.90 1.13
N TRP A 104 0.29 8.48 0.13
CA TRP A 104 1.40 9.26 -0.39
C TRP A 104 0.89 10.43 -1.23
N ARG A 105 1.43 11.64 -1.02
CA ARG A 105 1.22 12.79 -1.92
C ARG A 105 2.34 12.96 -2.94
N ALA A 106 3.52 12.40 -2.68
CA ALA A 106 4.68 12.46 -3.56
C ALA A 106 5.43 11.12 -3.60
N ARG A 107 6.08 10.87 -4.73
CA ARG A 107 6.90 9.67 -4.99
C ARG A 107 8.28 9.78 -4.33
N THR A 108 9.08 8.72 -4.39
CA THR A 108 10.45 8.70 -3.83
C THR A 108 11.38 9.74 -4.43
N ASP A 109 11.19 10.11 -5.71
CA ASP A 109 11.96 11.15 -6.41
C ASP A 109 11.44 12.57 -6.17
N GLY A 110 10.44 12.73 -5.30
CA GLY A 110 9.83 14.02 -4.97
C GLY A 110 8.79 14.51 -5.98
N THR A 111 8.55 13.80 -7.09
CA THR A 111 7.49 14.17 -8.03
C THR A 111 6.10 13.96 -7.41
N PRO A 112 5.09 14.80 -7.74
CA PRO A 112 3.73 14.61 -7.23
C PRO A 112 3.16 13.22 -7.59
N LEU A 113 2.50 12.61 -6.61
CA LEU A 113 1.70 11.40 -6.81
C LEU A 113 0.22 11.72 -6.86
N LEU A 114 -0.30 12.49 -5.90
CA LEU A 114 -1.69 12.93 -5.94
C LEU A 114 -1.87 14.02 -6.99
N ARG A 115 -2.94 13.94 -7.78
CA ARG A 115 -3.31 15.01 -8.73
C ARG A 115 -3.77 16.27 -8.01
N ALA A 116 -4.46 16.08 -6.89
CA ALA A 116 -4.92 17.12 -5.98
C ALA A 116 -5.01 16.53 -4.57
N PRO A 117 -4.99 17.36 -3.51
CA PRO A 117 -5.30 16.88 -2.16
C PRO A 117 -6.68 16.22 -2.11
N LEU A 118 -6.80 15.11 -1.39
CA LEU A 118 -8.04 14.35 -1.28
C LEU A 118 -9.04 15.04 -0.35
N SER A 119 -10.32 14.86 -0.63
CA SER A 119 -11.38 15.09 0.34
C SER A 119 -11.35 14.02 1.45
N ILE A 120 -12.03 14.28 2.56
CA ILE A 120 -12.20 13.27 3.63
C ILE A 120 -12.93 12.04 3.07
N GLU A 121 -13.92 12.24 2.20
CA GLU A 121 -14.70 11.15 1.60
C GLU A 121 -13.84 10.24 0.71
N GLN A 122 -13.00 10.82 -0.15
CA GLN A 122 -12.06 10.06 -0.99
C GLN A 122 -11.08 9.28 -0.12
N PHE A 123 -10.53 9.92 0.91
CA PHE A 123 -9.62 9.26 1.86
C PHE A 123 -10.30 8.11 2.61
N SER A 124 -11.49 8.33 3.17
CA SER A 124 -12.23 7.31 3.91
C SER A 124 -12.62 6.13 3.02
N ARG A 125 -13.12 6.39 1.81
CA ARG A 125 -13.45 5.34 0.84
C ARG A 125 -12.22 4.55 0.42
N ARG A 126 -11.09 5.22 0.22
CA ARG A 126 -9.82 4.56 -0.09
C ARG A 126 -9.39 3.61 1.04
N LEU A 127 -9.45 4.03 2.30
CA LEU A 127 -9.14 3.13 3.41
C LEU A 127 -10.12 1.96 3.50
N GLU A 128 -11.43 2.21 3.37
CA GLU A 128 -12.45 1.15 3.40
C GLU A 128 -12.23 0.06 2.34
N LEU A 129 -11.73 0.43 1.16
CA LEU A 129 -11.52 -0.50 0.05
C LEU A 129 -10.18 -1.25 0.09
N PHE A 130 -9.14 -0.65 0.70
CA PHE A 130 -7.76 -1.09 0.50
C PHE A 130 -6.92 -1.31 1.77
N TYR A 131 -7.37 -0.87 2.96
CA TYR A 131 -6.65 -0.98 4.23
C TYR A 131 -7.30 -1.99 5.17
#